data_AF-A0A953INM2-F1
#
_entry.id   AF-A0A953INM2-F1
#
_cell.length_a   1.000
_cell.length_b   1.000
_cell.length_c   1.000
_cell.angle_alpha   90.00
_cell.angle_beta   90.00
_cell.angle_gamma   90.00
#
_symmetry.space_group_name_H-M   'P 1'
#
loop_
_entity.id
_entity.type
_entity.pdbx_description
1 polymer ?
#
loop_
_entity_poly.entity_id
_entity_poly.type
_entity_poly.pdbx_seq_one_letter_code
_entity_poly.pdbx_strand_id
1 'polypeptide(L)'
;AVIQRHACSGCGVHMYGRIENKAHPFYGLDFVHTELSDSSGWSPPEFAAFVSSIIETGTDPAQMGAVRARLKQLGLEPYDCLSPALMDAISTHVAKSRKAA
;
A
#
# COMPACT_ATOMS: atom_id res chain seq x y z
N ALA A 1 -12.89 4.85 6.20
CA ALA A 1 -11.59 4.16 6.08
C ALA A 1 -10.55 4.94 6.87
N VAL A 2 -9.49 4.30 7.37
CA VAL A 2 -8.45 4.99 8.16
C VAL A 2 -7.68 6.02 7.31
N ILE A 3 -7.37 5.67 6.07
CA ILE A 3 -6.82 6.58 5.06
C ILE A 3 -8.01 7.26 4.34
N GLN A 4 -8.08 8.58 4.43
CA GLN A 4 -9.01 9.43 3.69
C GLN A 4 -8.48 9.61 2.26
N ARG A 5 -9.20 9.11 1.25
CA ARG A 5 -8.78 9.18 -0.15
C ARG A 5 -9.46 10.35 -0.84
N HIS A 6 -8.66 11.30 -1.33
CA HIS A 6 -9.14 12.51 -1.98
C HIS A 6 -9.23 12.30 -3.48
N ALA A 7 -10.45 12.01 -3.97
CA ALA A 7 -10.75 11.79 -5.37
C ALA A 7 -11.14 13.11 -6.08
N CYS A 8 -10.75 13.25 -7.34
CA CYS A 8 -11.30 14.27 -8.23
C CYS A 8 -12.81 14.01 -8.44
N SER A 9 -13.66 15.02 -8.25
CA SER A 9 -15.11 14.89 -8.40
C SER A 9 -15.56 14.70 -9.86
N GLY A 10 -14.73 15.08 -10.84
CA GLY A 10 -15.04 14.95 -12.26
C GLY A 10 -14.68 13.59 -12.87
N CYS A 11 -13.53 13.02 -12.48
CA CYS A 11 -13.00 11.78 -13.08
C CYS A 11 -12.79 10.63 -12.09
N GLY A 12 -12.94 10.84 -10.78
CA GLY A 12 -12.79 9.81 -9.75
C GLY A 12 -11.35 9.42 -9.41
N VAL A 13 -10.34 9.96 -10.12
CA VAL A 13 -8.92 9.69 -9.84
C VAL A 13 -8.56 10.14 -8.43
N HIS A 14 -7.94 9.26 -7.65
CA HIS A 14 -7.42 9.57 -6.32
C HIS A 14 -6.12 10.38 -6.45
N MET A 15 -6.14 11.63 -5.99
CA MET A 15 -4.98 12.53 -6.07
C MET A 15 -4.00 12.30 -4.92
N TYR A 16 -4.51 12.07 -3.72
CA TYR A 16 -3.72 11.66 -2.56
C TYR A 16 -4.59 10.96 -1.52
N GLY A 17 -3.97 10.14 -0.67
CA GLY A 17 -4.57 9.56 0.53
C GLY A 17 -3.90 10.11 1.78
N ARG A 18 -4.68 10.66 2.70
CA ARG A 18 -4.18 11.28 3.94
C ARG A 18 -4.68 10.54 5.17
N ILE A 19 -3.84 10.53 6.20
CA ILE A 19 -4.19 10.02 7.52
C ILE A 19 -4.27 11.18 8.50
N GLU A 20 -5.48 11.45 8.99
CA GLU A 20 -5.74 12.56 9.92
C GLU A 20 -5.48 12.18 11.39
N ASN A 21 -5.52 10.88 11.71
CA ASN A 21 -5.31 10.40 13.07
C ASN A 21 -3.82 10.47 13.45
N LYS A 22 -3.47 11.40 14.33
CA LYS A 22 -2.12 11.61 14.88
C LYS A 22 -1.50 10.38 15.55
N ALA A 23 -2.32 9.44 16.02
CA ALA A 23 -1.84 8.22 16.65
C ALA A 23 -1.55 7.09 15.65
N HIS A 24 -1.80 7.27 14.36
CA HIS A 24 -1.59 6.24 13.35
C HIS A 24 -0.11 6.14 12.92
N PRO A 25 0.44 4.93 12.66
CA PRO A 25 1.87 4.74 12.30
C PRO A 25 2.32 5.49 11.05
N PHE A 26 1.41 5.73 10.11
CA PHE A 26 1.68 6.50 8.88
C PHE A 26 1.18 7.95 8.93
N TYR A 27 0.85 8.49 10.11
CA TYR A 27 0.51 9.91 10.22
C TYR A 27 1.69 10.79 9.76
N GLY A 28 1.40 11.83 9.00
CA GLY A 28 2.41 12.72 8.38
C GLY A 28 2.95 12.23 7.04
N LEU A 29 2.47 11.07 6.54
CA LEU A 29 2.79 10.56 5.21
C LEU A 29 1.51 10.53 4.36
N ASP A 30 1.57 11.16 3.18
CA ASP A 30 0.52 11.06 2.18
C ASP A 30 0.85 9.93 1.19
N PHE A 31 -0.19 9.26 0.71
CA PHE A 31 -0.12 8.19 -0.28
C PHE A 31 -0.48 8.75 -1.65
N VAL A 32 0.39 8.60 -2.65
CA VAL A 32 0.21 9.18 -3.99
C VAL A 32 0.44 8.14 -5.09
N HIS A 33 -0.28 8.30 -6.20
CA HIS A 33 -0.11 7.53 -7.43
C HIS A 33 0.85 8.28 -8.35
N THR A 34 2.13 7.94 -8.31
CA THR A 34 3.16 8.67 -9.06
C THR A 34 3.07 8.44 -10.57
N GLU A 35 2.31 7.42 -11.01
CA GLU A 35 1.95 7.22 -12.42
C GLU A 35 1.09 8.36 -13.00
N LEU A 36 0.53 9.24 -12.16
CA LEU A 36 -0.18 10.46 -12.58
C LEU A 36 0.77 11.62 -12.95
N SER A 37 2.07 11.46 -12.76
CA SER A 37 3.08 12.45 -13.11
C SER A 37 3.73 12.11 -14.46
N ASP A 38 3.86 13.11 -15.33
CA ASP A 38 4.59 12.99 -16.60
C ASP A 38 6.12 12.98 -16.40
N SER A 39 6.60 13.26 -15.18
CA SER A 39 8.02 13.30 -14.83
C SER A 39 8.56 11.90 -14.52
N SER A 40 9.78 11.63 -14.96
CA SER A 40 10.56 10.46 -14.55
C SER A 40 11.36 10.72 -13.27
N GLY A 41 11.94 9.67 -12.68
CA GLY A 41 12.81 9.76 -11.50
C GLY A 41 12.14 9.54 -10.15
N TRP A 42 10.86 9.15 -10.15
CA TRP A 42 10.18 8.69 -8.93
C TRP A 42 10.83 7.41 -8.38
N SER A 43 10.73 7.23 -7.06
CA SER A 43 11.14 5.99 -6.40
C SER A 43 10.49 4.78 -7.07
N PRO A 44 11.26 3.75 -7.46
CA PRO A 44 10.72 2.59 -8.14
C PRO A 44 9.85 1.74 -7.19
N PRO A 45 8.94 0.91 -7.73
CA PRO A 45 8.21 -0.07 -6.93
C PRO A 45 9.19 -1.12 -6.35
N GLU A 46 9.03 -1.43 -5.07
CA GLU A 46 9.96 -2.32 -4.34
C GLU A 46 9.39 -3.72 -4.07
N PHE A 47 8.07 -3.85 -3.95
CA PHE A 47 7.37 -5.11 -3.64
C PHE A 47 5.89 -5.02 -4.06
N ALA A 48 5.18 -6.15 -3.97
CA ALA A 48 3.72 -6.20 -4.17
C ALA A 48 3.00 -6.46 -2.85
N ALA A 49 2.08 -5.57 -2.48
CA ALA A 49 1.34 -5.62 -1.22
C ALA A 49 -0.07 -6.20 -1.39
N PHE A 50 -0.63 -6.78 -0.33
CA PHE A 50 -2.00 -7.31 -0.27
C PHE A 50 -2.38 -8.19 -1.47
N VAL A 51 -1.45 -9.04 -1.92
CA VAL A 51 -1.57 -9.77 -3.17
C VAL A 51 -2.79 -10.70 -3.20
N SER A 52 -3.10 -11.39 -2.11
CA SER A 52 -4.32 -12.21 -2.00
C SER A 52 -5.64 -11.43 -2.17
N SER A 53 -5.67 -10.13 -1.83
CA SER A 53 -6.90 -9.33 -1.88
C SER A 53 -7.38 -9.03 -3.30
N ILE A 54 -6.59 -9.30 -4.35
CA ILE A 54 -7.09 -9.20 -5.74
C ILE A 54 -8.15 -10.27 -6.06
N ILE A 55 -8.26 -11.32 -5.23
CA ILE A 55 -9.35 -12.30 -5.29
C ILE A 55 -10.68 -11.63 -4.91
N GLU A 56 -10.66 -10.73 -3.91
CA GLU A 56 -11.84 -10.01 -3.43
C GLU A 56 -12.42 -9.06 -4.48
N THR A 57 -11.61 -8.69 -5.49
CA THR A 57 -12.02 -7.86 -6.63
C THR A 57 -12.30 -8.66 -7.91
N GLY A 58 -12.31 -10.00 -7.84
CA GLY A 58 -12.77 -10.88 -8.91
C GLY A 58 -11.70 -11.72 -9.62
N THR A 59 -10.44 -11.70 -9.17
CA THR A 59 -9.42 -12.61 -9.71
C THR A 59 -9.71 -14.05 -9.31
N ASP A 60 -9.70 -14.97 -10.27
CA ASP A 60 -9.83 -16.41 -9.99
C ASP A 60 -8.66 -16.90 -9.11
N PRO A 61 -8.90 -17.52 -7.94
CA PRO A 61 -7.87 -18.09 -7.09
C PRO A 61 -6.90 -19.03 -7.82
N ALA A 62 -7.35 -19.73 -8.88
CA ALA A 62 -6.50 -20.60 -9.68
C ALA A 62 -5.39 -19.85 -10.42
N GLN A 63 -5.56 -18.55 -10.71
CA GLN A 63 -4.56 -17.71 -11.38
C GLN A 63 -3.47 -17.20 -10.43
N MET A 64 -3.67 -17.27 -9.12
CA MET A 64 -2.78 -16.64 -8.14
C MET A 64 -1.35 -17.20 -8.16
N GLY A 65 -1.17 -18.46 -8.56
CA GLY A 65 0.16 -19.04 -8.77
C GLY A 65 0.94 -18.30 -9.87
N ALA A 66 0.28 -18.03 -11.00
CA ALA A 66 0.88 -17.31 -12.13
C ALA A 66 1.13 -15.82 -11.79
N VAL A 67 0.20 -15.17 -11.10
CA VAL A 67 0.36 -13.78 -10.64
C VAL A 67 1.59 -13.64 -9.76
N ARG A 68 1.71 -14.47 -8.72
CA ARG A 68 2.86 -14.44 -7.80
C ARG A 68 4.16 -14.75 -8.52
N ALA A 69 4.16 -15.70 -9.45
CA ALA A 69 5.35 -16.01 -10.26
C ALA A 69 5.79 -14.81 -11.12
N ARG A 70 4.83 -14.12 -11.75
CA ARG A 70 5.13 -12.94 -12.57
C ARG A 70 5.69 -11.78 -11.74
N LEU A 71 5.14 -11.52 -10.56
CA LEU A 71 5.63 -10.49 -9.65
C LEU A 71 7.10 -10.76 -9.25
N LYS A 72 7.43 -12.01 -8.91
CA LYS A 72 8.81 -12.42 -8.61
C LYS A 72 9.77 -12.22 -9.78
N GLN A 73 9.35 -12.53 -11.01
CA GLN A 73 10.15 -12.29 -12.21
C GLN A 73 10.44 -10.80 -12.44
N LEU A 74 9.54 -9.92 -11.99
CA LEU A 74 9.71 -8.47 -12.05
C LEU A 74 10.54 -7.92 -10.88
N GLY A 75 11.01 -8.77 -9.97
CA GLY A 75 11.74 -8.35 -8.76
C GLY A 75 10.83 -7.79 -7.65
N LEU A 76 9.52 -7.99 -7.76
CA LEU A 76 8.54 -7.52 -6.78
C LEU A 76 8.10 -8.69 -5.91
N GLU A 77 8.69 -8.84 -4.72
CA GLU A 77 8.32 -9.95 -3.82
C GLU A 77 6.84 -9.79 -3.39
N PRO A 78 6.00 -10.84 -3.56
CA PRO A 78 4.58 -10.76 -3.24
C PRO A 78 4.31 -11.03 -1.75
N TYR A 79 3.64 -10.09 -1.09
CA TYR A 79 3.16 -10.23 0.28
C TYR A 79 1.63 -10.09 0.34
N ASP A 80 1.00 -10.85 1.21
CA ASP A 80 -0.45 -10.74 1.48
C ASP A 80 -0.76 -9.62 2.53
N CYS A 81 0.25 -8.83 2.88
CA CYS A 81 0.17 -7.62 3.68
C CYS A 81 1.16 -6.58 3.12
N LEU A 82 1.88 -5.81 3.96
CA LEU A 82 3.00 -4.98 3.53
C LEU A 82 4.33 -5.75 3.60
N SER A 83 5.43 -5.13 3.17
CA SER A 83 6.76 -5.71 3.33
C SER A 83 7.10 -5.92 4.82
N PRO A 84 7.97 -6.91 5.16
CA PRO A 84 8.35 -7.18 6.54
C PRO A 84 8.83 -5.94 7.30
N ALA A 85 9.65 -5.10 6.66
CA ALA A 85 10.16 -3.87 7.26
C ALA A 85 9.05 -2.88 7.65
N LEU A 86 8.03 -2.72 6.79
CA LEU A 86 6.89 -1.84 7.09
C LEU A 86 5.99 -2.45 8.17
N MET A 87 5.79 -3.76 8.15
CA MET A 87 5.02 -4.47 9.17
C MET A 87 5.68 -4.38 10.55
N ASP A 88 7.01 -4.45 10.62
CA ASP A 88 7.79 -4.26 11.84
C ASP A 88 7.72 -2.81 12.33
N ALA A 89 7.77 -1.83 11.43
CA ALA A 89 7.61 -0.43 11.78
C ALA A 89 6.23 -0.13 12.39
N ILE A 90 5.16 -0.68 11.79
CA ILE A 90 3.80 -0.58 12.32
C ILE A 90 3.70 -1.23 13.70
N SER A 91 4.21 -2.45 13.85
CA SER A 91 4.15 -3.20 15.10
C SER A 91 4.91 -2.49 16.22
N THR A 92 6.07 -1.92 15.88
CA THR A 92 6.91 -1.12 16.79
C THR A 92 6.17 0.14 17.26
N HIS A 93 5.52 0.85 16.33
CA HIS A 93 4.71 2.02 16.66
C HIS A 93 3.58 1.65 17.63
N VAL A 94 2.80 0.61 17.33
CA VAL A 94 1.70 0.14 18.18
C VAL A 94 2.20 -0.25 19.58
N ALA A 95 3.31 -0.98 19.67
CA ALA A 95 3.89 -1.37 20.94
C ALA A 95 4.32 -0.16 21.78
N LYS A 96 4.93 0.87 21.16
CA LYS A 96 5.31 2.12 21.83
C LYS A 96 4.08 2.90 22.30
N SER A 97 3.06 3.05 21.46
CA SER A 97 1.83 3.77 21.81
C SER A 97 1.10 3.14 22.99
N ARG A 98 1.07 1.80 23.09
CA ARG A 98 0.46 1.09 24.22
C ARG A 98 1.25 1.23 25.52
N LYS A 99 2.58 1.32 25.47
CA LYS A 99 3.42 1.54 26.66
C LYS A 99 3.31 2.97 27.21
N ALA A 100 2.97 3.93 26.35
CA ALA A 100 2.85 5.34 26.71
C ALA A 100 1.43 5.73 27.19
N ALA A 101 0.45 4.83 27.03
CA ALA A 101 -0.92 4.96 27.52
C ALA A 101 -1.06 4.34 28.92
#